data_AF-A0A177YH03-F1
#
_entry.id   AF-A0A177YH03-F1
#
_cell.length_a   1.000
_cell.length_b   1.000
_cell.length_c   1.000
_cell.angle_alpha   90.00
_cell.angle_beta   90.00
_cell.angle_gamma   90.00
#
_symmetry.space_group_name_H-M   'P 1'
#
loop_
_entity.id
_entity.type
_entity.pdbx_description
1 polymer ?
#
loop_
_entity_poly.entity_id
_entity_poly.type
_entity_poly.pdbx_seq_one_letter_code
_entity_poly.pdbx_strand_id
1 'polypeptide(L)'
;MARRRGFSGLVGPIVLLYLGFIAGIGTIVSMVRGLFDPLVGWDFTLKEVVFFSFMGIAGTAAFVDAVRTLADSPRFPGRGAAPDSSIGTKIDAFGITLIAAAVVVVTMVTGWAAASFVLPILAGWACANSIRLYRSFTTARAAGAS
;
A
#
# COMPACT_ATOMS: atom_id res chain seq x y z
N MET A 1 23.32 18.33 -22.41
CA MET A 1 23.18 16.87 -22.66
C MET A 1 22.90 16.15 -21.34
N ALA A 2 21.89 15.26 -21.35
CA ALA A 2 21.53 14.22 -20.37
C ALA A 2 21.10 14.59 -18.93
N ARG A 3 19.90 15.19 -18.80
CA ARG A 3 18.98 14.89 -17.67
C ARG A 3 18.56 13.42 -17.76
N ARG A 4 19.32 12.49 -17.17
CA ARG A 4 18.94 11.07 -17.01
C ARG A 4 19.28 10.52 -15.62
N ARG A 5 18.84 11.20 -14.55
CA ARG A 5 18.89 10.69 -13.17
C ARG A 5 17.51 10.57 -12.50
N GLY A 6 16.43 10.64 -13.30
CA GLY A 6 15.06 10.85 -12.80
C GLY A 6 14.31 9.62 -12.26
N PHE A 7 14.69 8.40 -12.66
CA PHE A 7 13.91 7.19 -12.33
C PHE A 7 14.66 6.18 -11.45
N SER A 8 15.99 6.18 -11.46
CA SER A 8 16.82 5.11 -10.89
C SER A 8 16.64 4.87 -9.37
N GLY A 9 16.12 5.84 -8.60
CA GLY A 9 15.95 5.70 -7.15
C GLY A 9 14.60 5.14 -6.69
N LEU A 10 13.54 5.19 -7.52
CA LEU A 10 12.20 4.72 -7.13
C LEU A 10 11.85 3.35 -7.70
N VAL A 11 12.59 2.89 -8.72
CA VAL A 11 12.30 1.61 -9.39
C VAL A 11 12.32 0.44 -8.41
N GLY A 12 13.33 0.35 -7.53
CA GLY A 12 13.42 -0.73 -6.54
C GLY A 12 12.18 -0.82 -5.64
N PRO A 13 11.82 0.26 -4.93
CA PRO A 13 10.62 0.30 -4.11
C PRO A 13 9.32 0.06 -4.90
N ILE A 14 9.20 0.56 -6.12
CA ILE A 14 8.02 0.32 -6.96
C ILE A 14 7.93 -1.16 -7.33
N VAL A 15 9.02 -1.79 -7.78
CA VAL A 15 9.06 -3.22 -8.10
C VAL A 15 8.70 -4.04 -6.86
N LEU A 16 9.27 -3.70 -5.69
CA LEU A 16 8.98 -4.36 -4.43
C LEU A 16 7.51 -4.19 -4.00
N LEU A 17 6.92 -3.01 -4.25
CA LEU A 17 5.50 -2.74 -4.01
C LEU A 17 4.63 -3.68 -4.83
N TYR A 18 4.89 -3.81 -6.13
CA TYR A 18 4.14 -4.69 -7.02
C TYR A 18 4.31 -6.16 -6.62
N LEU A 19 5.55 -6.61 -6.43
CA LEU A 19 5.83 -8.00 -6.04
C LEU A 19 5.20 -8.33 -4.69
N GLY A 20 5.36 -7.47 -3.70
CA GLY A 20 4.79 -7.65 -2.37
C GLY A 20 3.26 -7.62 -2.36
N PHE A 21 2.66 -6.74 -3.15
CA PHE A 21 1.21 -6.69 -3.30
C PHE A 21 0.67 -7.96 -3.95
N ILE A 22 1.25 -8.42 -5.05
CA ILE A 22 0.78 -9.61 -5.76
C ILE A 22 1.02 -10.87 -4.91
N ALA A 23 2.24 -11.06 -4.40
CA ALA A 23 2.62 -12.26 -3.66
C ALA A 23 2.01 -12.30 -2.26
N GLY A 24 1.91 -11.17 -1.56
CA GLY A 24 1.38 -11.11 -0.20
C GLY A 24 -0.12 -10.88 -0.20
N ILE A 25 -0.51 -9.64 -0.54
CA ILE A 25 -1.89 -9.18 -0.46
C ILE A 25 -2.81 -9.99 -1.39
N GLY A 26 -2.37 -10.29 -2.61
CA GLY A 26 -3.12 -11.14 -3.55
C GLY A 26 -3.34 -12.55 -3.03
N THR A 27 -2.31 -13.18 -2.47
CA THR A 27 -2.43 -14.52 -1.84
C THR A 27 -3.42 -14.49 -0.69
N ILE A 28 -3.33 -13.52 0.21
CA ILE A 28 -4.24 -13.40 1.36
C ILE A 28 -5.68 -13.22 0.89
N VAL A 29 -5.93 -12.32 -0.07
CA VAL A 29 -7.29 -12.07 -0.58
C VAL A 29 -7.86 -13.30 -1.28
N SER A 30 -7.06 -14.02 -2.05
CA SER A 30 -7.48 -15.27 -2.69
C SER A 30 -7.83 -16.35 -1.65
N MET A 31 -7.04 -16.49 -0.58
CA MET A 31 -7.33 -17.44 0.50
C MET A 31 -8.61 -17.06 1.26
N VAL A 32 -8.79 -15.78 1.60
CA VAL A 32 -10.00 -15.29 2.26
C VAL A 32 -11.22 -15.52 1.39
N ARG A 33 -11.15 -15.21 0.08
CA ARG A 33 -12.26 -15.46 -0.85
C ARG A 33 -12.59 -16.94 -0.97
N GLY A 34 -11.58 -17.80 -1.12
CA GLY A 34 -11.79 -19.24 -1.16
C GLY A 34 -12.43 -19.77 0.13
N LEU A 35 -12.20 -19.13 1.28
CA LEU A 35 -12.70 -19.62 2.58
C LEU A 35 -14.21 -19.51 2.64
N PHE A 36 -14.76 -18.53 1.91
CA PHE A 36 -16.18 -18.27 1.80
C PHE A 36 -16.79 -18.79 0.50
N ASP A 37 -16.00 -19.43 -0.39
CA ASP A 37 -16.50 -20.01 -1.63
C ASP A 37 -16.82 -21.50 -1.43
N PRO A 38 -18.11 -21.89 -1.44
CA PRO A 38 -18.51 -23.28 -1.22
C PRO A 38 -18.07 -24.22 -2.35
N LEU A 39 -17.61 -23.70 -3.49
CA LEU A 39 -17.12 -24.47 -4.63
C LEU A 39 -15.63 -24.78 -4.54
N VAL A 40 -14.90 -24.17 -3.60
CA VAL A 40 -13.46 -24.37 -3.43
C VAL A 40 -13.21 -25.53 -2.47
N GLY A 41 -12.65 -26.63 -3.00
CA GLY A 41 -12.12 -27.73 -2.19
C GLY A 41 -10.85 -27.30 -1.46
N TRP A 42 -10.78 -27.56 -0.15
CA TRP A 42 -9.67 -27.15 0.72
C TRP A 42 -8.59 -28.23 0.90
N ASP A 43 -8.37 -29.05 -0.13
CA ASP A 43 -7.40 -30.15 -0.10
C ASP A 43 -5.98 -29.66 -0.41
N PHE A 44 -5.39 -28.90 0.51
CA PHE A 44 -4.01 -28.44 0.39
C PHE A 44 -3.01 -29.48 0.91
N THR A 45 -1.94 -29.69 0.17
CA THR A 45 -0.75 -30.41 0.65
C THR A 45 0.05 -29.54 1.63
N LEU A 46 0.82 -30.17 2.53
CA LEU A 46 1.72 -29.45 3.45
C LEU A 46 2.67 -28.48 2.72
N LYS A 47 3.15 -28.90 1.53
CA LYS A 47 4.01 -28.08 0.68
C LYS A 47 3.31 -26.80 0.22
N GLU A 48 2.04 -26.89 -0.18
CA GLU A 48 1.25 -25.75 -0.60
C GLU A 48 0.95 -24.81 0.56
N VAL A 49 0.59 -25.34 1.72
CA VAL A 49 0.36 -24.53 2.93
C VAL A 49 1.62 -23.72 3.28
N VAL A 50 2.79 -24.36 3.31
CA VAL A 50 4.06 -23.69 3.59
C VAL A 50 4.37 -22.63 2.53
N PHE A 51 4.16 -22.95 1.24
CA PHE A 51 4.39 -22.02 0.14
C PHE A 51 3.48 -20.79 0.23
N PHE A 52 2.17 -20.96 0.43
CA PHE A 52 1.22 -19.85 0.56
C PHE A 52 1.48 -19.01 1.81
N SER A 53 1.87 -19.65 2.93
CA SER A 53 2.26 -18.92 4.15
C SER A 53 3.49 -18.05 3.90
N PHE A 54 4.51 -18.60 3.23
CA PHE A 54 5.71 -17.84 2.89
C PHE A 54 5.40 -16.69 1.93
N MET A 55 4.63 -16.93 0.88
CA MET A 55 4.16 -15.89 -0.06
C MET A 55 3.40 -14.78 0.66
N GLY A 56 2.45 -15.15 1.52
CA GLY A 56 1.69 -14.21 2.35
C GLY A 56 2.58 -13.34 3.23
N ILE A 57 3.47 -13.96 4.00
CA ILE A 57 4.34 -13.26 4.96
C ILE A 57 5.41 -12.43 4.25
N ALA A 58 6.22 -13.05 3.39
CA ALA A 58 7.31 -12.38 2.70
C ALA A 58 6.81 -11.31 1.74
N GLY A 59 5.71 -11.57 1.02
CA GLY A 59 5.07 -10.60 0.16
C GLY A 59 4.51 -9.40 0.94
N THR A 60 3.85 -9.64 2.06
CA THR A 60 3.35 -8.53 2.91
C THR A 60 4.49 -7.72 3.50
N ALA A 61 5.58 -8.37 3.95
CA ALA A 61 6.77 -7.69 4.44
C ALA A 61 7.41 -6.80 3.36
N ALA A 62 7.55 -7.33 2.14
CA ALA A 62 8.04 -6.58 0.98
C ALA A 62 7.14 -5.38 0.65
N PHE A 63 5.82 -5.56 0.69
CA PHE A 63 4.88 -4.47 0.48
C PHE A 63 5.02 -3.36 1.53
N VAL A 64 5.10 -3.74 2.82
CA VAL A 64 5.26 -2.78 3.92
C VAL A 64 6.59 -2.02 3.80
N ASP A 65 7.67 -2.73 3.47
CA ASP A 65 9.00 -2.12 3.29
C ASP A 65 9.02 -1.14 2.11
N ALA A 66 8.43 -1.53 0.98
CA ALA A 66 8.24 -0.67 -0.18
C ALA A 66 7.45 0.59 0.18
N VAL A 67 6.31 0.44 0.88
CA VAL A 67 5.48 1.56 1.33
C VAL A 67 6.24 2.51 2.23
N ARG A 68 7.02 2.00 3.19
CA ARG A 68 7.84 2.84 4.09
C ARG A 68 8.88 3.63 3.31
N THR A 69 9.61 2.96 2.42
CA THR A 69 10.60 3.61 1.55
C THR A 69 9.98 4.67 0.65
N LEU A 70 8.79 4.41 0.11
CA LEU A 70 8.02 5.37 -0.69
C LEU A 70 7.51 6.53 0.17
N ALA A 71 7.03 6.27 1.39
CA ALA A 71 6.55 7.30 2.31
C ALA A 71 7.68 8.28 2.69
N ASP A 72 8.90 7.78 2.87
CA ASP A 72 10.08 8.59 3.20
C ASP A 72 10.67 9.33 1.98
N SER A 73 10.33 8.91 0.77
CA SER A 73 10.87 9.52 -0.45
C SER A 73 10.16 10.83 -0.82
N PRO A 74 10.89 11.96 -0.95
CA PRO A 74 10.31 13.23 -1.40
C PRO A 74 9.86 13.20 -2.87
N ARG A 75 10.29 12.19 -3.64
CA ARG A 75 9.93 12.02 -5.04
C ARG A 75 8.63 11.25 -5.24
N PHE A 76 8.18 10.51 -4.22
CA PHE A 76 6.92 9.79 -4.32
C PHE A 76 5.77 10.76 -4.01
N PRO A 77 4.83 10.94 -4.97
CA PRO A 77 3.79 11.95 -4.85
C PRO A 77 2.91 11.65 -3.64
N GLY A 78 2.64 12.66 -2.83
CA GLY A 78 1.68 12.57 -1.75
C GLY A 78 0.99 13.91 -1.55
N ARG A 79 -0.25 13.87 -1.09
CA ARG A 79 -0.97 15.05 -0.61
C ARG A 79 -0.70 15.29 0.88
N GLY A 80 0.43 14.79 1.38
CA GLY A 80 0.81 14.90 2.79
C GLY A 80 0.91 16.37 3.17
N ALA A 81 -0.06 16.82 3.95
CA ALA A 81 -0.01 18.07 4.66
C ALA A 81 1.32 18.14 5.41
N ALA A 82 2.18 19.08 5.02
CA ALA A 82 3.39 19.36 5.76
C ALA A 82 3.03 19.70 7.22
N PRO A 83 3.94 19.56 8.20
CA PRO A 83 3.63 19.76 9.62
C PRO A 83 2.96 21.11 9.90
N ASP A 84 3.36 22.13 9.15
CA ASP A 84 2.92 23.53 9.12
C ASP A 84 1.64 23.78 8.29
N SER A 85 1.12 22.78 7.58
CA SER A 85 -0.11 22.91 6.80
C SER A 85 -1.34 23.12 7.68
N SER A 86 -2.29 23.92 7.16
CA SER A 86 -3.55 24.21 7.85
C SER A 86 -4.33 22.94 8.21
N ILE A 87 -5.16 23.02 9.26
CA ILE A 87 -6.05 21.92 9.67
C ILE A 87 -6.99 21.53 8.51
N GLY A 88 -7.51 22.51 7.75
CA GLY A 88 -8.34 22.24 6.57
C GLY A 88 -7.62 21.41 5.51
N THR A 89 -6.35 21.71 5.24
CA THR A 89 -5.51 20.93 4.31
C THR A 89 -5.25 19.50 4.82
N LYS A 90 -5.07 19.33 6.13
CA LYS A 90 -4.92 18.00 6.75
C LYS A 90 -6.20 17.16 6.63
N ILE A 91 -7.37 17.77 6.82
CA ILE A 91 -8.68 17.12 6.65
C ILE A 91 -8.92 16.72 5.20
N ASP A 92 -8.63 17.60 4.24
CA ASP A 92 -8.75 17.30 2.80
C ASP A 92 -7.86 16.10 2.42
N ALA A 93 -6.58 16.14 2.81
CA ALA A 93 -5.64 15.06 2.57
C ALA A 93 -6.11 13.73 3.20
N PHE A 94 -6.70 13.76 4.39
CA PHE A 94 -7.31 12.59 5.02
C PHE A 94 -8.47 12.05 4.19
N GLY A 95 -9.40 12.92 3.75
CA GLY A 95 -10.54 12.55 2.93
C GLY A 95 -10.13 11.87 1.62
N ILE A 96 -9.17 12.44 0.91
CA ILE A 96 -8.68 11.87 -0.36
C ILE A 96 -7.98 10.52 -0.12
N THR A 97 -7.23 10.40 0.97
CA THR A 97 -6.58 9.13 1.34
C THR A 97 -7.63 8.06 1.66
N LEU A 98 -8.71 8.43 2.35
CA LEU A 98 -9.82 7.53 2.65
C LEU A 98 -10.55 7.08 1.38
N ILE A 99 -10.79 7.99 0.43
CA ILE A 99 -11.38 7.66 -0.88
C ILE A 99 -10.48 6.67 -1.63
N ALA A 100 -9.17 6.92 -1.69
CA ALA A 100 -8.24 6.01 -2.36
C ALA A 100 -8.24 4.61 -1.71
N ALA A 101 -8.26 4.55 -0.37
CA ALA A 101 -8.37 3.29 0.36
C ALA A 101 -9.71 2.58 0.07
N ALA A 102 -10.83 3.31 0.05
CA ALA A 102 -12.13 2.76 -0.28
C ALA A 102 -12.18 2.19 -1.70
N VAL A 103 -11.59 2.88 -2.69
CA VAL A 103 -11.48 2.39 -4.06
C VAL A 103 -10.69 1.09 -4.11
N VAL A 104 -9.56 1.00 -3.39
CA VAL A 104 -8.80 -0.26 -3.29
C VAL A 104 -9.67 -1.37 -2.72
N VAL A 105 -10.33 -1.15 -1.58
CA VAL A 105 -11.18 -2.16 -0.93
C VAL A 105 -12.33 -2.61 -1.83
N VAL A 106 -13.09 -1.68 -2.41
CA VAL A 106 -14.21 -2.00 -3.31
C VAL A 106 -13.73 -2.82 -4.49
N THR A 107 -12.61 -2.44 -5.11
CA THR A 107 -12.06 -3.17 -6.25
C THR A 107 -11.58 -4.58 -5.86
N MET A 108 -11.00 -4.71 -4.67
CA MET A 108 -10.60 -6.01 -4.13
C MET A 108 -11.79 -6.89 -3.77
N VAL A 109 -12.98 -6.32 -3.53
CA VAL A 109 -14.21 -7.08 -3.30
C VAL A 109 -14.88 -7.45 -4.63
N THR A 110 -15.02 -6.51 -5.58
CA THR A 110 -15.86 -6.68 -6.79
C THR A 110 -15.24 -7.46 -7.93
N GLY A 111 -13.93 -7.72 -7.95
CA GLY A 111 -13.30 -8.58 -8.97
C GLY A 111 -12.27 -7.85 -9.84
N TRP A 112 -11.22 -8.60 -10.22
CA TRP A 112 -9.87 -8.08 -10.45
C TRP A 112 -9.49 -7.77 -11.92
N ALA A 113 -10.37 -7.98 -12.89
CA ALA A 113 -9.91 -8.15 -14.28
C ALA A 113 -9.25 -6.91 -14.92
N ALA A 114 -9.66 -5.69 -14.58
CA ALA A 114 -9.14 -4.46 -15.21
C ALA A 114 -8.26 -3.57 -14.31
N ALA A 115 -8.28 -3.78 -12.99
CA ALA A 115 -7.68 -2.86 -12.02
C ALA A 115 -6.38 -3.37 -11.37
N SER A 116 -5.97 -4.60 -11.69
CA SER A 116 -4.82 -5.29 -11.09
C SER A 116 -3.48 -4.56 -11.25
N PHE A 117 -3.29 -3.79 -12.32
CA PHE A 117 -2.07 -3.00 -12.51
C PHE A 117 -2.05 -1.70 -11.69
N VAL A 118 -3.20 -1.06 -11.48
CA VAL A 118 -3.29 0.23 -10.78
C VAL A 118 -3.39 0.05 -9.27
N LEU A 119 -3.99 -1.05 -8.81
CA LEU A 119 -4.21 -1.35 -7.40
C LEU A 119 -2.95 -1.29 -6.54
N PRO A 120 -1.82 -1.90 -6.91
CA PRO A 120 -0.61 -1.86 -6.11
C PRO A 120 -0.12 -0.43 -5.87
N ILE A 121 -0.13 0.42 -6.92
CA ILE A 121 0.25 1.82 -6.81
C ILE A 121 -0.72 2.59 -5.93
N LEU A 122 -2.03 2.42 -6.15
CA LEU A 122 -3.05 3.14 -5.39
C LEU A 122 -3.04 2.75 -3.91
N ALA A 123 -2.88 1.46 -3.61
CA ALA A 123 -2.72 0.93 -2.26
C ALA A 123 -1.45 1.46 -1.60
N GLY A 124 -0.31 1.38 -2.31
CA GLY A 124 0.95 1.92 -1.82
C GLY A 124 0.89 3.42 -1.56
N TRP A 125 0.22 4.16 -2.44
CA TRP A 125 -0.02 5.59 -2.31
C TRP A 125 -0.89 5.93 -1.09
N ALA A 126 -2.01 5.23 -0.91
CA ALA A 126 -2.88 5.42 0.23
C ALA A 126 -2.13 5.14 1.54
N CYS A 127 -1.41 4.01 1.64
CA CYS A 127 -0.64 3.67 2.83
C CYS A 127 0.48 4.68 3.11
N ALA A 128 1.25 5.08 2.09
CA ALA A 128 2.31 6.07 2.25
C ALA A 128 1.76 7.42 2.72
N ASN A 129 0.62 7.86 2.18
CA ASN A 129 -0.04 9.07 2.65
C ASN A 129 -0.56 8.93 4.08
N SER A 130 -1.16 7.80 4.46
CA SER A 130 -1.58 7.56 5.85
C SER A 130 -0.41 7.70 6.83
N ILE A 131 0.78 7.19 6.49
CA ILE A 131 2.00 7.36 7.30
C ILE A 131 2.38 8.84 7.41
N ARG A 132 2.40 9.57 6.28
CA ARG A 132 2.73 11.01 6.25
C ARG A 132 1.74 11.84 7.08
N LEU A 133 0.45 11.59 6.91
CA LEU A 133 -0.63 12.23 7.68
C LEU A 133 -0.46 11.96 9.17
N TYR A 134 -0.27 10.70 9.56
CA TYR A 134 -0.03 10.32 10.95
C TYR A 134 1.15 11.11 11.56
N ARG A 135 2.31 11.12 10.87
CA ARG A 135 3.49 11.88 11.31
C ARG A 135 3.21 13.38 11.43
N SER A 136 2.45 13.95 10.49
CA SER A 136 2.09 15.39 10.53
C SER A 136 1.25 15.76 11.76
N PHE A 137 0.40 14.86 12.24
CA PHE A 137 -0.40 15.07 13.46
C PHE A 137 0.42 14.86 14.73
N THR A 138 1.28 13.84 14.77
CA THR A 138 2.12 13.56 15.95
C THR A 138 3.19 14.64 16.16
N THR A 139 3.84 15.11 15.10
CA THR A 139 4.87 16.16 15.21
C THR A 139 4.25 17.51 15.60
N ALA A 140 3.09 17.87 15.07
CA ALA A 140 2.37 19.09 15.47
C ALA A 140 1.96 19.06 16.95
N ARG A 141 1.54 17.88 17.45
CA ARG A 141 1.20 17.70 18.87
C ARG A 141 2.40 17.87 19.78
N ALA A 142 3.58 17.40 19.38
CA ALA A 142 4.82 17.57 20.13
C ALA A 142 5.25 19.06 20.18
N ALA A 143 5.11 19.80 19.08
CA ALA A 143 5.46 21.22 19.02
C ALA A 143 4.48 22.14 19.79
N GLY A 144 3.22 21.73 19.97
CA GLY A 144 2.25 22.46 20.79
C GLY A 144 2.35 22.19 22.30
N ALA A 145 3.23 21.26 22.71
CA ALA A 145 3.44 20.88 24.12
C ALA A 145 4.75 21.46 24.71
N SER A 146 5.53 22.18 23.90
CA SER A 146 6.75 22.93 24.27
C SER A 146 6.46 24.42 24.33
#